data_AF-A0A6M0AEK4-F1
#
_entry.id   AF-A0A6M0AEK4-F1
#
_cell.length_a   1.000
_cell.length_b   1.000
_cell.length_c   1.000
_cell.angle_alpha   90.00
_cell.angle_beta   90.00
_cell.angle_gamma   90.00
#
_symmetry.space_group_name_H-M   'P 1'
#
loop_
_entity.id
_entity.type
_entity.pdbx_description
1 polymer ?
#
loop_
_entity_poly.entity_id
_entity_poly.type
_entity_poly.pdbx_seq_one_letter_code
_entity_poly.pdbx_strand_id
1 'polypeptide(L)'
;QIRFKNFRKELHFLCLGQDLGRDARAVVFHTADLQKAVARLGDRAYRYLHMDAGHLGQRLNLAAIYLGLGVSGIGGFFDDQVNEVLGIPVDEAVVYITTLGRPRTRL
;
A
#
# COMPACT_ATOMS: atom_id res chain seq x y z
N GLN A 1 6.85 -1.54 -12.97
CA GLN A 1 6.81 -2.78 -13.79
C GLN A 1 5.36 -3.21 -13.96
N ILE A 2 4.96 -3.80 -15.09
CA ILE A 2 3.59 -4.32 -15.31
C ILE A 2 3.66 -5.85 -15.29
N ARG A 3 2.85 -6.49 -14.43
CA ARG A 3 2.73 -7.95 -14.32
C ARG A 3 1.28 -8.36 -14.56
N PHE A 4 1.05 -9.41 -15.34
CA PHE A 4 -0.29 -9.93 -15.60
C PHE A 4 -0.53 -11.21 -14.79
N LYS A 5 -1.13 -11.06 -13.61
CA LYS A 5 -1.45 -12.15 -12.67
C LYS A 5 -2.63 -11.76 -11.79
N ASN A 6 -3.38 -12.74 -11.29
CA ASN A 6 -4.31 -12.54 -10.20
C ASN A 6 -3.57 -12.62 -8.87
N PHE A 7 -3.46 -11.50 -8.15
CA PHE A 7 -2.70 -11.38 -6.90
C PHE A 7 -3.53 -11.55 -5.62
N ARG A 8 -4.79 -12.01 -5.69
CA ARG A 8 -5.69 -12.01 -4.52
C ARG A 8 -5.16 -12.84 -3.33
N LYS A 9 -4.61 -14.02 -3.59
CA LYS A 9 -4.10 -14.90 -2.52
C LYS A 9 -2.83 -14.33 -1.90
N GLU A 10 -1.99 -13.74 -2.75
CA GLU A 10 -0.75 -13.09 -2.33
C GLU A 10 -1.06 -11.84 -1.52
N LEU A 11 -1.96 -10.97 -1.96
CA LEU A 11 -2.34 -9.76 -1.23
C LEU A 11 -2.98 -10.06 0.12
N HIS A 12 -3.72 -11.16 0.23
CA HIS A 12 -4.19 -11.67 1.53
C HIS A 12 -3.03 -11.98 2.46
N PHE A 13 -2.05 -12.76 1.99
CA PHE A 13 -0.86 -13.11 2.75
C PHE A 13 -0.04 -11.87 3.12
N LEU A 14 0.30 -11.04 2.13
CA LEU A 14 1.12 -9.84 2.29
C LEU A 14 0.52 -8.85 3.29
N CYS A 15 -0.81 -8.72 3.35
CA CYS A 15 -1.50 -7.88 4.33
C CYS A 15 -1.75 -8.60 5.67
N LEU A 16 -0.85 -9.50 6.09
CA LEU A 16 -0.93 -10.25 7.35
C LEU A 16 -2.23 -11.07 7.52
N GLY A 17 -2.73 -11.65 6.43
CA GLY A 17 -3.97 -12.44 6.44
C GLY A 17 -5.25 -11.61 6.52
N GLN A 18 -5.19 -10.31 6.19
CA GLN A 18 -6.38 -9.46 6.18
C GLN A 18 -7.20 -9.63 4.90
N ASP A 19 -8.49 -9.92 5.07
CA ASP A 19 -9.47 -10.01 3.97
C ASP A 19 -9.53 -8.74 3.11
N LEU A 20 -9.22 -7.57 3.69
CA LEU A 20 -9.13 -6.30 2.97
C LEU A 20 -8.15 -6.38 1.78
N GLY A 21 -7.00 -7.02 1.96
CA GLY A 21 -6.03 -7.22 0.87
C GLY A 21 -6.54 -8.18 -0.21
N ARG A 22 -7.22 -9.26 0.20
CA ARG A 22 -7.80 -10.28 -0.71
C ARG A 22 -8.94 -9.74 -1.57
N ASP A 23 -9.84 -9.01 -0.93
CA ASP A 23 -11.15 -8.65 -1.48
C ASP A 23 -11.16 -7.30 -2.17
N ALA A 24 -10.11 -6.50 -1.96
CA ALA A 24 -9.87 -5.27 -2.70
C ALA A 24 -9.98 -5.47 -4.22
N ARG A 25 -10.44 -4.42 -4.89
CA ARG A 25 -10.46 -4.30 -6.35
C ARG A 25 -9.18 -3.66 -6.87
N ALA A 26 -8.56 -2.82 -6.06
CA ALA A 26 -7.22 -2.29 -6.28
C ALA A 26 -6.49 -2.14 -4.93
N VAL A 27 -5.17 -2.31 -4.96
CA VAL A 27 -4.30 -2.06 -3.81
C VAL A 27 -3.20 -1.13 -4.28
N VAL A 28 -3.04 0.00 -3.59
CA VAL A 28 -2.02 1.01 -3.88
C VAL A 28 -0.90 0.85 -2.86
N PHE A 29 0.32 0.66 -3.35
CA PHE A 29 1.53 0.60 -2.54
C PHE A 29 2.25 1.94 -2.65
N HIS A 30 2.51 2.56 -1.51
CA HIS A 30 3.34 3.76 -1.42
C HIS A 30 4.76 3.29 -1.12
N THR A 31 5.69 3.48 -2.05
CA THR A 31 7.09 3.07 -1.91
C THR A 31 8.01 4.27 -1.95
N ALA A 32 9.23 4.10 -1.43
CA ALA A 32 10.29 5.07 -1.59
C ALA A 32 11.67 4.40 -1.62
N ASP A 33 12.58 4.95 -2.42
CA ASP A 33 14.01 4.65 -2.31
C ASP A 33 14.56 5.24 -1.00
N LEU A 34 14.68 4.38 0.02
CA LEU A 34 15.08 4.79 1.36
C LEU A 34 16.53 5.28 1.39
N GLN A 35 17.42 4.67 0.60
CA GLN A 35 18.84 5.04 0.56
C GLN A 35 19.01 6.45 -0.01
N LYS A 36 18.35 6.75 -1.13
CA LYS A 36 18.36 8.10 -1.71
C LYS A 36 17.70 9.12 -0.79
N ALA A 37 16.61 8.75 -0.12
CA ALA A 37 15.93 9.64 0.80
C ALA A 37 16.82 10.00 2.01
N VAL A 38 17.47 9.00 2.62
CA VAL A 38 18.40 9.17 3.75
C VAL A 38 19.65 9.95 3.31
N ALA A 39 20.21 9.67 2.13
CA ALA A 39 21.35 10.42 1.60
C ALA A 39 21.06 11.93 1.45
N ARG A 40 19.80 12.30 1.20
CA ARG A 40 19.38 13.69 1.03
C ARG A 40 18.93 14.38 2.32
N LEU A 41 18.21 13.69 3.19
CA LEU A 41 17.50 14.29 4.34
C LEU A 41 17.94 13.71 5.69
N GLY A 42 18.94 12.81 5.70
CA GLY A 42 19.37 12.03 6.86
C GLY A 42 18.29 11.05 7.33
N ASP A 43 18.48 10.46 8.51
CA ASP A 43 17.53 9.49 9.09
C ASP A 43 16.11 10.07 9.29
N ARG A 44 16.02 11.41 9.37
CA ARG A 44 14.75 12.12 9.44
C ARG A 44 13.87 11.91 8.20
N ALA A 45 14.46 11.53 7.07
CA ALA A 45 13.75 11.12 5.85
C ALA A 45 12.60 10.16 6.16
N TYR A 46 12.82 9.19 7.04
CA TYR A 46 11.82 8.17 7.39
C TYR A 46 10.50 8.77 7.88
N ARG A 47 10.56 9.86 8.67
CA ARG A 47 9.38 10.58 9.15
C ARG A 47 8.63 11.26 8.00
N TYR A 48 9.37 11.89 7.09
CA TYR A 48 8.79 12.60 5.95
C TYR A 48 8.10 11.62 4.99
N LEU A 49 8.73 10.49 4.69
CA LEU A 49 8.16 9.46 3.83
C LEU A 49 6.82 8.92 4.38
N HIS A 50 6.74 8.66 5.68
CA HIS A 50 5.49 8.20 6.31
C HIS A 50 4.42 9.29 6.32
N MET A 51 4.79 10.56 6.57
CA MET A 51 3.84 11.68 6.51
C MET A 51 3.29 11.89 5.10
N ASP A 52 4.14 11.81 4.08
CA ASP A 52 3.72 11.94 2.67
C ASP A 52 2.83 10.77 2.23
N ALA A 53 3.19 9.53 2.58
CA ALA A 53 2.37 8.35 2.33
C ALA A 53 1.00 8.45 3.01
N GLY A 54 0.96 8.93 4.26
CA GLY A 54 -0.29 9.18 4.98
C GLY A 54 -1.15 10.28 4.34
N HIS A 55 -0.52 11.38 3.89
CA HIS A 55 -1.21 12.45 3.18
C HIS A 55 -1.83 11.96 1.87
N LEU A 56 -1.08 11.24 1.04
CA LEU A 56 -1.60 10.62 -0.18
C LEU A 56 -2.71 9.61 0.13
N GLY A 57 -2.51 8.78 1.16
CA GLY A 57 -3.50 7.85 1.67
C GLY A 57 -4.82 8.53 2.03
N GLN A 58 -4.79 9.66 2.75
CA GLN A 58 -6.00 10.37 3.14
C GLN A 58 -6.74 10.97 1.94
N ARG A 59 -6.03 11.44 0.92
CA ARG A 59 -6.65 11.90 -0.33
C ARG A 59 -7.38 10.76 -1.05
N LEU A 60 -6.76 9.57 -1.09
CA LEU A 60 -7.42 8.37 -1.63
C LEU A 60 -8.65 7.97 -0.80
N ASN A 61 -8.57 8.06 0.54
CA ASN A 61 -9.70 7.78 1.41
C ASN A 61 -10.89 8.70 1.10
N LEU A 62 -10.67 10.02 1.10
CA LEU A 62 -11.74 10.99 0.84
C LEU A 62 -12.33 10.84 -0.57
N ALA A 63 -11.50 10.63 -1.59
CA ALA A 63 -11.97 10.40 -2.95
C ALA A 63 -12.81 9.12 -3.07
N ALA A 64 -12.37 8.03 -2.45
CA ALA A 64 -13.11 6.76 -2.45
C ALA A 64 -14.46 6.90 -1.76
N ILE A 65 -14.51 7.54 -0.59
CA ILE A 65 -15.76 7.80 0.13
C ILE A 65 -16.70 8.68 -0.69
N TYR A 66 -16.21 9.75 -1.30
CA TYR A 66 -17.00 10.61 -2.19
C TYR A 66 -17.63 9.83 -3.35
N LEU A 67 -16.93 8.83 -3.88
CA LEU A 67 -17.40 7.97 -4.97
C LEU A 67 -18.25 6.76 -4.50
N GLY A 68 -18.57 6.66 -3.21
CA GLY A 68 -19.32 5.53 -2.65
C GLY A 68 -18.54 4.19 -2.66
N LEU A 69 -17.21 4.25 -2.67
CA LEU A 69 -16.33 3.10 -2.62
C LEU A 69 -15.88 2.79 -1.18
N GLY A 70 -15.39 1.57 -0.98
CA GLY A 70 -14.74 1.15 0.26
C GLY A 70 -13.25 1.41 0.17
N VAL A 71 -12.65 1.83 1.28
CA VAL A 71 -11.23 2.15 1.37
C VAL A 71 -10.73 1.84 2.78
N SER A 72 -9.50 1.32 2.88
CA SER A 72 -8.82 1.16 4.16
C SER A 72 -7.32 1.23 3.97
N GLY A 73 -6.65 1.92 4.89
CA GLY A 73 -5.23 1.78 5.09
C GLY A 73 -4.86 0.40 5.63
N ILE A 74 -3.67 -0.07 5.28
CA ILE A 74 -3.01 -1.25 5.87
C ILE A 74 -1.61 -0.81 6.28
N GLY A 75 -1.36 -0.76 7.59
CA GLY A 75 -0.06 -0.37 8.16
C GLY A 75 0.84 -1.56 8.53
N GLY A 76 0.30 -2.78 8.55
CA GLY A 76 1.06 -4.01 8.79
C GLY A 76 1.05 -4.89 7.55
N PHE A 77 2.24 -5.28 7.09
CA PHE A 77 2.45 -6.14 5.94
C PHE A 77 3.78 -6.90 6.06
N PHE A 78 4.03 -7.84 5.16
CA PHE A 78 5.30 -8.58 5.06
C PHE A 78 6.26 -7.88 4.09
N ASP A 79 7.02 -6.89 4.59
CA ASP A 79 7.81 -5.93 3.82
C ASP A 79 8.64 -6.55 2.69
N ASP A 80 9.58 -7.44 3.00
CA ASP A 80 10.48 -8.05 2.02
C ASP A 80 9.72 -8.88 0.96
N GLN A 81 8.67 -9.58 1.39
CA GLN A 81 7.84 -10.41 0.53
C GLN A 81 6.99 -9.58 -0.44
N VAL A 82 6.62 -8.34 -0.08
CA VAL A 82 5.90 -7.45 -1.01
C VAL A 82 6.77 -7.16 -2.22
N ASN A 83 8.06 -6.89 -2.02
CA ASN A 83 8.99 -6.59 -3.11
C ASN A 83 9.17 -7.78 -4.06
N GLU A 84 9.37 -8.98 -3.50
CA GLU A 84 9.51 -10.21 -4.28
C GLU A 84 8.27 -10.52 -5.13
N VAL A 85 7.08 -10.46 -4.52
CA VAL A 85 5.83 -10.83 -5.16
C VAL A 85 5.43 -9.84 -6.26
N LEU A 86 5.61 -8.54 -6.01
CA LEU A 86 5.19 -7.49 -6.93
C LEU A 86 6.30 -7.09 -7.92
N GLY A 87 7.54 -7.53 -7.69
CA GLY A 87 8.70 -7.11 -8.48
C GLY A 87 9.03 -5.64 -8.29
N ILE A 88 8.85 -5.13 -7.07
CA ILE A 88 9.30 -3.79 -6.71
C ILE A 88 10.84 -3.84 -6.64
N PRO A 89 11.55 -2.83 -7.19
CA PRO A 89 13.00 -2.76 -7.09
C PRO A 89 13.49 -2.93 -5.65
N VAL A 90 14.65 -3.58 -5.46
CA VAL A 90 15.18 -3.89 -4.11
C VAL A 90 15.54 -2.63 -3.31
N ASP A 91 15.77 -1.51 -3.99
CA ASP A 91 16.05 -0.21 -3.40
C ASP A 91 14.78 0.52 -2.92
N GLU A 92 13.59 0.09 -3.36
CA GLU A 92 12.30 0.70 -2.99
C GLU A 92 11.69 -0.01 -1.78
N ALA A 93 11.60 0.67 -0.64
CA ALA A 93 10.90 0.17 0.54
C ALA A 93 9.41 0.51 0.48
N VAL A 94 8.54 -0.45 0.81
CA VAL A 94 7.11 -0.20 0.97
C VAL A 94 6.88 0.51 2.29
N VAL A 95 6.20 1.65 2.26
CA VAL A 95 5.96 2.52 3.43
C VAL A 95 4.52 2.41 3.91
N TYR A 96 3.57 2.22 2.99
CA TYR A 96 2.15 2.15 3.32
C TYR A 96 1.35 1.47 2.21
N ILE A 97 0.21 0.87 2.59
CA ILE A 97 -0.72 0.26 1.64
C ILE A 97 -2.10 0.89 1.80
N THR A 98 -2.77 1.18 0.68
CA THR A 98 -4.17 1.62 0.64
C THR A 98 -4.99 0.65 -0.20
N THR A 99 -5.97 -0.01 0.41
CA THR A 99 -6.91 -0.91 -0.26
C THR A 99 -8.13 -0.14 -0.73
N LEU A 100 -8.64 -0.48 -1.92
CA LEU A 100 -9.81 0.13 -2.55
C LEU A 100 -10.74 -0.97 -3.05
N GLY A 101 -12.04 -0.82 -2.82
CA GLY A 101 -13.02 -1.83 -3.23
C GLY A 101 -14.46 -1.34 -3.16
N ARG A 102 -15.41 -2.28 -3.12
CA ARG A 102 -16.80 -1.97 -2.78
C ARG A 102 -17.03 -2.37 -1.32
N PRO A 103 -17.69 -1.53 -0.50
CA PRO A 103 -18.06 -1.93 0.84
C PRO A 103 -18.94 -3.18 0.78
N ARG A 104 -18.80 -4.08 1.76
CA ARG A 104 -19.74 -5.18 1.92
C ARG A 104 -21.06 -4.59 2.41
N THR A 105 -22.06 -4.53 1.54
CA THR A 105 -23.42 -4.14 1.95
C THR A 105 -23.89 -5.14 3.01
N ARG A 106 -24.18 -4.67 4.22
CA ARG A 106 -25.10 -5.42 5.10
C ARG A 106 -26.50 -5.06 4.60
N LEU A 107 -27.14 -6.00 3.93
CA LEU A 107 -28.60 -6.02 3.87
C LEU A 107 -29.13 -6.33 5.28
#